data_AF-A0A7K0VQ58-F1
#
_entry.id   AF-A0A7K0VQ58-F1
#
_cell.length_a   1.000
_cell.length_b   1.000
_cell.length_c   1.000
_cell.angle_alpha   90.00
_cell.angle_beta   90.00
_cell.angle_gamma   90.00
#
_symmetry.space_group_name_H-M   'P 1'
#
loop_
_entity.id
_entity.type
_entity.pdbx_description
1 polymer ?
#
loop_
_entity_poly.entity_id
_entity_poly.type
_entity_poly.pdbx_seq_one_letter_code
_entity_poly.pdbx_strand_id
1 'polypeptide(L)' 'MICKEIASAGTSIWLDDLSRSKITGHDEHSLPSRILHADVVGVTTNPSIFNSAISKGAEYASDIQSLNG' A
#
# COMPACT_ATOMS: atom_id res chain seq x y z
N MET A 1 12.20 16.36 -2.84
CA MET A 1 11.67 15.00 -3.10
C MET A 1 10.99 15.03 -4.44
N ILE A 2 11.37 14.14 -5.35
CA ILE A 2 10.90 14.16 -6.75
C ILE A 2 9.37 14.03 -6.89
N CYS A 3 8.70 13.35 -5.95
CA CYS A 3 7.23 13.23 -5.96
C CYS A 3 6.51 14.59 -5.92
N LYS A 4 7.01 15.54 -5.13
CA LYS A 4 6.45 16.91 -5.05
C LYS A 4 6.58 17.66 -6.36
N GLU A 5 7.70 17.51 -7.03
CA GLU A 5 7.96 18.14 -8.33
C GLU A 5 7.04 17.56 -9.41
N ILE A 6 6.86 16.24 -9.43
CA ILE A 6 5.96 15.55 -10.36
C ILE A 6 4.48 15.94 -10.11
N ALA A 7 4.07 16.01 -8.84
CA ALA A 7 2.73 16.46 -8.47
C ALA A 7 2.49 17.92 -8.87
N SER A 8 3.48 18.79 -8.65
CA SER A 8 3.43 20.21 -9.06
C SER A 8 3.37 20.39 -10.59
N ALA A 9 3.92 19.42 -11.34
CA ALA A 9 3.78 19.35 -12.80
C ALA A 9 2.42 18.83 -13.28
N GLY A 10 1.48 18.55 -12.37
CA GLY A 10 0.11 18.12 -12.69
C GLY A 10 -0.07 16.60 -12.83
N THR A 11 0.93 15.80 -12.49
CA THR A 11 0.84 14.33 -12.56
C THR A 11 0.51 13.73 -11.20
N SER A 12 -0.56 12.94 -11.14
CA SER A 12 -0.96 12.24 -9.89
C SER A 12 -0.03 11.06 -9.60
N ILE A 13 0.36 10.90 -8.33
CA ILE A 13 1.19 9.78 -7.85
C ILE A 13 0.32 8.69 -7.25
N TRP A 14 0.47 7.46 -7.73
CA TRP A 14 -0.24 6.29 -7.25
C TRP A 14 0.74 5.27 -6.69
N LEU A 15 0.36 4.56 -5.63
CA LEU A 15 1.14 3.51 -5.00
C LEU A 15 0.72 2.13 -5.53
N ASP A 16 1.66 1.40 -6.14
CA ASP A 16 1.45 0.07 -6.72
C ASP A 16 1.83 -1.10 -5.78
N ASP A 17 1.68 -0.88 -4.48
CA ASP A 17 1.95 -1.92 -3.47
C ASP A 17 1.10 -1.69 -2.22
N LEU A 18 0.32 -2.70 -1.84
CA LEU A 18 -0.60 -2.63 -0.72
C LEU A 18 -0.70 -3.98 0.02
N SER A 19 -0.43 -3.94 1.32
CA SER A 19 -0.66 -5.02 2.29
C SER A 19 -1.38 -4.46 3.52
N ARG A 20 -2.00 -5.30 4.36
CA ARG A 20 -2.65 -4.81 5.60
C ARG A 20 -1.66 -4.10 6.52
N SER A 21 -0.45 -4.64 6.66
CA SER A 21 0.64 -3.99 7.40
C SER A 21 0.91 -2.55 6.91
N LYS A 22 0.85 -2.29 5.61
CA LYS A 22 1.06 -0.96 5.04
C LYS A 22 -0.14 -0.03 5.19
N ILE A 23 -1.36 -0.55 5.33
CA ILE A 23 -2.56 0.28 5.54
C ILE A 23 -2.49 0.98 6.89
N THR A 24 -2.10 0.25 7.95
CA THR A 24 -2.12 0.75 9.33
C THR A 24 -0.73 1.05 9.90
N GLY A 25 0.33 0.83 9.14
CA GLY A 25 1.70 1.05 9.58
C GLY A 25 2.03 2.54 9.80
N HIS A 26 3.13 2.78 10.51
CA HIS A 26 3.58 4.12 10.90
C HIS A 26 4.97 4.47 10.36
N ASP A 27 5.61 3.57 9.61
CA ASP A 27 6.90 3.86 8.97
C ASP A 27 6.70 4.71 7.69
N GLU A 28 7.81 5.19 7.12
CA GLU A 28 7.80 6.00 5.89
C GLU A 28 7.27 5.24 4.66
N HIS A 29 7.22 3.92 4.72
CA HIS A 29 6.70 3.05 3.66
C HIS A 29 5.24 2.65 3.88
N SER A 30 4.60 3.15 4.91
CA SER A 30 3.20 2.92 5.18
C SER A 30 2.34 3.93 4.43
N LEU A 31 1.14 3.51 4.05
CA LEU A 31 0.20 4.31 3.27
C LEU A 31 -0.10 5.67 3.95
N PRO A 32 -0.34 5.77 5.27
CA PRO A 32 -0.57 7.06 5.92
C PRO A 32 0.59 8.05 5.73
N SER A 33 1.83 7.59 5.94
CA SER A 33 3.03 8.41 5.76
C SER A 33 3.20 8.86 4.31
N ARG A 34 2.92 7.97 3.34
CA ARG A 34 3.03 8.31 1.91
C ARG A 34 1.96 9.29 1.43
N ILE A 35 0.75 9.22 1.98
CA ILE A 35 -0.30 10.23 1.72
C ILE A 35 0.17 11.59 2.25
N LEU A 36 0.67 11.64 3.48
CA LEU A 36 1.06 12.89 4.14
C LEU A 36 2.33 13.53 3.57
N HIS A 37 3.27 12.72 3.11
CA HIS A 37 4.64 13.18 2.86
C HIS A 37 5.15 12.93 1.43
N ALA A 38 4.49 12.07 0.65
CA ALA A 38 4.94 11.67 -0.68
C ALA A 38 3.90 11.91 -1.81
N ASP A 39 2.86 12.72 -1.55
CA ASP A 39 1.83 13.12 -2.53
C ASP A 39 1.09 11.94 -3.19
N VAL A 40 1.03 10.79 -2.50
CA VAL A 40 0.25 9.63 -2.97
C VAL A 40 -1.23 9.93 -2.84
N VAL A 41 -1.96 9.84 -3.96
CA VAL A 41 -3.41 10.13 -4.05
C VAL A 41 -4.24 8.93 -4.50
N GLY A 42 -3.60 7.80 -4.75
CA GLY A 42 -4.27 6.58 -5.20
C GLY A 42 -3.44 5.34 -4.89
N VAL A 43 -4.12 4.19 -4.91
CA VAL A 43 -3.50 2.86 -4.76
C VAL A 43 -4.00 1.94 -5.86
N THR A 44 -3.16 1.03 -6.32
CA THR A 44 -3.55 -0.09 -7.17
C THR A 44 -3.42 -1.40 -6.42
N THR A 45 -4.36 -2.30 -6.69
CA THR A 45 -4.21 -3.72 -6.38
C THR A 45 -4.15 -4.51 -7.67
N ASN A 46 -3.34 -5.56 -7.69
CA ASN A 46 -3.32 -6.55 -8.76
C ASN A 46 -3.07 -7.95 -8.17
N PRO A 47 -3.36 -9.04 -8.89
CA PRO A 47 -3.23 -10.39 -8.35
C PRO A 47 -1.82 -10.74 -7.83
N SER A 48 -0.76 -10.24 -8.50
CA SER A 48 0.62 -10.55 -8.14
C SER A 48 1.05 -9.91 -6.81
N ILE A 49 0.68 -8.66 -6.58
CA ILE A 49 0.98 -7.98 -5.31
C ILE A 49 0.13 -8.55 -4.17
N PHE A 50 -1.13 -8.91 -4.45
CA PHE A 50 -2.00 -9.51 -3.44
C PHE A 50 -1.49 -10.89 -3.02
N ASN A 51 -1.07 -11.72 -3.98
CA ASN A 51 -0.43 -12.99 -3.70
C ASN A 51 0.83 -12.82 -2.84
N SER A 52 1.64 -11.80 -3.12
CA SER A 52 2.83 -11.51 -2.32
C SER A 52 2.50 -11.06 -0.90
N ALA A 53 1.47 -10.22 -0.73
CA ALA A 53 1.00 -9.76 0.57
C ALA A 53 0.48 -10.91 1.44
N ILE A 54 -0.31 -11.82 0.85
CA ILE A 54 -0.83 -13.01 1.53
C ILE A 54 0.29 -14.00 1.88
N SER A 55 1.19 -14.29 0.94
CA SER A 55 2.20 -15.34 1.13
C SER A 55 3.28 -14.97 2.15
N LYS A 56 3.50 -13.67 2.39
CA LYS A 56 4.57 -13.15 3.26
C LYS A 56 4.05 -12.55 4.57
N GLY A 57 2.77 -12.21 4.65
CA GLY A 57 2.18 -11.46 5.76
C GLY A 57 1.37 -12.33 6.72
N ALA A 58 1.75 -12.34 8.00
CA ALA A 58 0.97 -13.01 9.05
C ALA A 58 -0.41 -12.34 9.27
N GLU A 59 -0.55 -11.07 8.88
CA GLU A 59 -1.79 -10.27 8.97
C GLU A 59 -3.01 -10.85 8.25
N TYR A 60 -2.83 -11.76 7.29
CA TYR A 60 -3.94 -12.40 6.57
C TYR A 60 -4.31 -13.77 7.16
N ALA A 61 -3.50 -14.33 8.06
CA ALA A 61 -3.64 -15.71 8.50
C ALA A 61 -4.97 -15.98 9.23
N SER A 62 -5.38 -15.09 10.14
CA SER A 62 -6.66 -15.23 10.88
C SER A 62 -7.85 -15.21 9.94
N ASP A 63 -7.86 -14.27 8.99
CA ASP A 63 -8.98 -14.09 8.08
C ASP A 63 -9.07 -15.25 7.09
N ILE A 64 -7.92 -15.73 6.58
CA ILE A 64 -7.87 -16.94 5.74
C ILE A 64 -8.39 -18.16 6.51
N GLN A 65 -7.97 -18.34 7.76
CA GLN A 65 -8.47 -19.44 8.59
C GLN A 65 -9.99 -19.33 8.80
N SER A 66 -10.51 -18.12 9.03
CA SER A 66 -11.95 -17.90 9.21
C SER A 66 -12.79 -18.14 7.95
N LEU A 67 -12.17 -18.03 6.76
CA LEU A 67 -12.82 -18.24 5.47
C LEU A 67 -12.74 -19.69 4.99
N ASN A 68 -11.89 -20.51 5.61
CA ASN A 68 -11.84 -21.95 5.39
C ASN A 68 -12.98 -22.61 6.19
N GLY A 69 -14.17 -22.63 5.58
CA GLY A 69 -15.37 -23.27 6.14
C GLY A 69 -15.18 -24.72 6.55
#